data_AF-A0A2S9SJP0-F1
#
_entry.id   AF-A0A2S9SJP0-F1
#
_cell.length_a   1.000
_cell.length_b   1.000
_cell.length_c   1.000
_cell.angle_alpha   90.00
_cell.angle_beta   90.00
_cell.angle_gamma   90.00
#
_symmetry.space_group_name_H-M   'P 1'
#
loop_
_entity.id
_entity.type
_entity.pdbx_description
1 polymer ?
#
loop_
_entity_poly.entity_id
_entity_poly.type
_entity_poly.pdbx_seq_one_letter_code
_entity_poly.pdbx_strand_id
1 'polypeptide(L)'
;GCDVWTLYELSWLNARGKPMVAVGEVSVPAVSANLIESKSFKLYLNSFNQTRCDSLEAVQAMLVKDLSACAGSEVSVTLFPLAQAPHHIAALPGECIDEQDIEVDCYEFDANLLQGAAGNDQVEETLHSHLLKATCLVTLQP
;
A
#
# COMPACT_ATOMS: atom_id res chain seq x y z
N GLY A 1 -10.27 9.53 1.89
CA GLY A 1 -9.68 8.18 1.78
C GLY A 1 -8.30 8.17 2.41
N CYS A 2 -7.54 7.10 2.18
CA CYS A 2 -6.17 6.93 2.64
C CYS A 2 -5.41 5.97 1.71
N ASP A 3 -4.09 6.08 1.72
CA ASP A 3 -3.20 5.12 1.09
C ASP A 3 -2.78 4.09 2.14
N VAL A 4 -3.06 2.81 1.89
CA VAL A 4 -2.69 1.70 2.78
C VAL A 4 -1.46 1.00 2.24
N TRP A 5 -0.45 0.85 3.07
CA TRP A 5 0.82 0.20 2.73
C TRP A 5 1.07 -1.00 3.65
N THR A 6 1.51 -2.11 3.05
CA THR A 6 1.95 -3.29 3.80
C THR A 6 3.47 -3.42 3.75
N LEU A 7 4.10 -3.47 4.92
CA LEU A 7 5.54 -3.56 5.10
C LEU A 7 5.93 -5.02 5.38
N TYR A 8 6.12 -5.82 4.33
CA TYR A 8 6.41 -7.25 4.48
C TYR A 8 7.82 -7.56 5.01
N GLU A 9 8.78 -6.65 4.83
CA GLU A 9 10.21 -6.88 5.08
C GLU A 9 10.75 -6.07 6.28
N LEU A 10 9.91 -5.72 7.27
CA LEU A 10 10.38 -4.94 8.42
C LEU A 10 11.24 -5.81 9.38
N SER A 11 12.47 -5.37 9.61
CA SER A 11 13.44 -6.03 10.47
C SER A 11 14.32 -5.04 11.23
N TRP A 12 14.73 -5.40 12.45
CA TRP A 12 15.64 -4.61 13.29
C TRP A 12 16.40 -5.49 14.29
N LEU A 13 17.28 -4.92 15.11
CA LEU A 13 17.95 -5.64 16.20
C LEU A 13 17.32 -5.28 17.55
N ASN A 14 17.09 -6.25 18.42
CA ASN A 14 16.75 -5.92 19.81
C ASN A 14 17.96 -5.35 20.58
N ALA A 15 17.77 -4.93 21.83
CA ALA A 15 18.82 -4.38 22.69
C ALA A 15 20.08 -5.26 22.80
N ARG A 16 19.96 -6.58 22.61
CA ARG A 16 21.07 -7.56 22.64
C ARG A 16 21.68 -7.86 21.28
N GLY A 17 21.17 -7.27 20.20
CA GLY A 17 21.68 -7.45 18.84
C GLY A 17 21.10 -8.65 18.11
N LYS A 18 20.04 -9.27 18.65
CA LYS A 18 19.32 -10.35 17.96
C LYS A 18 18.37 -9.73 16.93
N PRO A 19 18.37 -10.21 15.67
CA PRO A 19 17.38 -9.81 14.69
C PRO A 19 15.95 -10.11 15.14
N MET A 20 15.06 -9.16 14.84
CA MET A 20 13.63 -9.16 15.10
C MET A 20 12.93 -8.85 13.78
N VAL A 21 11.74 -9.40 13.58
CA VAL A 21 10.95 -9.26 12.35
C VAL A 21 9.48 -8.99 12.67
N ALA A 22 8.82 -8.21 11.84
CA ALA A 22 7.39 -7.93 11.92
C ALA A 22 6.82 -7.63 10.52
N VAL A 23 5.50 -7.73 10.37
CA VAL A 23 4.78 -7.11 9.25
C VAL A 23 4.18 -5.80 9.74
N GLY A 24 4.29 -4.74 8.95
CA GLY A 24 3.67 -3.45 9.27
C GLY A 24 2.48 -3.15 8.36
N GLU A 25 1.48 -2.47 8.88
CA GLU A 25 0.46 -1.77 8.10
C GLU A 25 0.55 -0.28 8.40
N VAL A 26 0.58 0.53 7.33
CA VAL A 26 0.65 1.98 7.42
C VAL A 26 -0.54 2.57 6.68
N SER A 27 -1.21 3.55 7.29
CA SER A 27 -2.28 4.31 6.66
C SER A 27 -1.89 5.79 6.61
N VAL A 28 -1.70 6.29 5.38
CA VAL A 28 -1.39 7.70 5.11
C VAL A 28 -2.68 8.41 4.67
N PRO A 29 -3.11 9.49 5.34
CA PRO A 29 -4.32 10.20 4.93
C PRO A 29 -4.21 10.76 3.52
N ALA A 30 -5.26 10.60 2.70
CA ALA A 30 -5.29 11.16 1.35
C ALA A 30 -5.32 12.70 1.32
N VAL A 31 -5.52 13.33 2.49
CA VAL A 31 -5.46 14.79 2.69
C VAL A 31 -4.06 15.26 3.10
N SER A 32 -3.09 14.36 3.22
CA SER A 32 -1.71 14.70 3.53
C SER A 32 -1.08 15.54 2.42
N ALA A 33 -0.08 16.36 2.76
CA ALA A 33 0.58 17.23 1.79
C ALA A 33 1.45 16.44 0.80
N ASN A 34 2.07 15.35 1.28
CA ASN A 34 2.99 14.53 0.49
C ASN A 34 2.62 13.05 0.58
N LEU A 35 2.71 12.34 -0.55
CA LEU A 35 2.89 10.89 -0.55
C LEU A 35 4.35 10.54 -0.22
N ILE A 36 4.59 9.29 0.19
CA ILE A 36 5.93 8.77 0.46
C ILE A 36 6.36 7.91 -0.73
N GLU A 37 7.48 8.26 -1.38
CA GLU A 37 7.97 7.53 -2.55
C GLU A 37 8.48 6.13 -2.15
N SER A 38 8.03 5.09 -2.86
CA SER A 38 8.18 3.68 -2.44
C SER A 38 9.64 3.21 -2.30
N LYS A 39 10.54 3.63 -3.20
CA LYS A 39 11.95 3.23 -3.14
C LYS A 39 12.66 3.87 -1.94
N SER A 40 12.44 5.15 -1.70
CA SER A 40 12.96 5.87 -0.54
C SER A 40 12.42 5.28 0.76
N PHE A 41 11.15 4.90 0.78
CA PHE A 41 10.54 4.24 1.93
C PHE A 41 11.20 2.87 2.20
N LYS A 42 11.42 2.06 1.15
CA LYS A 42 12.17 0.80 1.29
C LYS A 42 13.58 1.01 1.85
N LEU A 43 14.30 2.03 1.38
CA LEU A 43 15.64 2.34 1.89
C LEU A 43 15.61 2.81 3.35
N TYR A 44 14.61 3.60 3.73
CA TYR A 44 14.38 4.01 5.12
C TYR A 44 14.15 2.78 6.01
N LEU A 45 13.28 1.84 5.62
CA LEU A 45 13.05 0.60 6.39
C LEU A 45 14.32 -0.24 6.50
N ASN A 46 15.11 -0.35 5.42
CA ASN A 46 16.38 -1.08 5.45
C ASN A 46 17.40 -0.48 6.45
N SER A 47 17.28 0.80 6.79
CA SER A 47 18.15 1.42 7.80
C SER A 47 17.91 0.84 9.21
N PHE A 48 16.75 0.22 9.47
CA PHE A 48 16.45 -0.44 10.74
C PHE A 48 17.17 -1.79 10.89
N ASN A 49 17.54 -2.47 9.79
CA ASN A 49 18.04 -3.84 9.81
C ASN A 49 19.24 -4.07 10.76
N GLN A 50 20.11 -3.06 10.89
CA GLN A 50 21.29 -3.10 11.79
C GLN A 50 21.18 -2.14 12.97
N THR A 51 20.00 -1.54 13.19
CA THR A 51 19.74 -0.59 14.26
C THR A 51 19.16 -1.32 15.48
N ARG A 52 19.67 -0.99 16.67
CA ARG A 52 19.13 -1.53 17.92
C ARG A 52 17.94 -0.70 18.38
N CYS A 53 16.80 -1.35 18.53
CA CYS A 53 15.59 -0.77 19.12
C CYS A 53 15.11 -1.66 20.27
N ASP A 54 14.69 -1.04 21.37
CA ASP A 54 14.43 -1.74 22.62
C ASP A 54 13.17 -2.62 22.57
N SER A 55 12.19 -2.25 21.75
CA SER A 55 10.93 -2.98 21.61
C SER A 55 10.25 -2.72 20.26
N LEU A 56 9.17 -3.46 19.99
CA LEU A 56 8.33 -3.28 18.81
C LEU A 56 7.60 -1.92 18.84
N GLU A 57 7.17 -1.50 20.03
CA GLU A 57 6.52 -0.19 20.27
C GLU A 57 7.48 0.97 19.99
N ALA A 58 8.77 0.81 20.32
CA ALA A 58 9.79 1.80 20.00
C ALA A 58 9.96 1.98 18.48
N VAL A 59 10.00 0.87 17.72
CA VAL A 59 10.04 0.90 16.25
C VAL A 59 8.78 1.54 15.69
N GLN A 60 7.61 1.16 16.19
CA GLN A 60 6.32 1.74 15.78
C GLN A 60 6.29 3.26 16.00
N ALA A 61 6.73 3.74 17.17
CA ALA A 61 6.76 5.17 17.47
C ALA A 61 7.71 5.95 16.55
N MET A 62 8.86 5.38 16.20
CA MET A 62 9.79 5.97 15.23
C MET A 62 9.15 6.06 13.83
N LEU A 63 8.52 4.99 13.36
CA LEU A 63 7.80 4.99 12.08
C LEU A 63 6.69 6.03 12.05
N VAL A 64 5.83 6.09 13.07
CA VAL A 64 4.75 7.09 13.14
C VAL A 64 5.33 8.50 13.05
N LYS A 65 6.33 8.82 13.85
CA LYS A 65 6.95 10.15 13.88
C LYS A 65 7.52 10.54 12.51
N ASP A 66 8.36 9.68 11.95
CA ASP A 66 9.15 10.02 10.76
C ASP A 66 8.26 10.04 9.51
N LEU A 67 7.31 9.10 9.39
CA LEU A 67 6.36 9.07 8.28
C LEU A 67 5.35 10.21 8.36
N SER A 68 4.88 10.57 9.56
CA SER A 68 3.99 11.73 9.73
C SER A 68 4.69 13.03 9.34
N ALA A 69 5.96 13.19 9.72
CA ALA A 69 6.76 14.33 9.32
C ALA A 69 6.97 14.39 7.80
N CYS A 70 7.20 13.24 7.15
CA CYS A 70 7.33 13.15 5.70
C CYS A 70 6.02 13.49 4.97
N ALA A 71 4.89 12.93 5.42
CA ALA A 71 3.58 13.14 4.81
C ALA A 71 2.99 14.54 5.08
N GLY A 72 3.42 15.18 6.18
CA GLY A 72 2.83 16.45 6.64
C GLY A 72 1.45 16.28 7.29
N SER A 73 1.12 15.07 7.74
CA SER A 73 -0.12 14.71 8.42
C SER A 73 0.15 13.53 9.35
N GLU A 74 -0.69 13.32 10.37
CA GLU A 74 -0.60 12.14 11.24
C GLU A 74 -0.82 10.85 10.44
N VAL A 75 0.17 9.95 10.50
CA VAL A 75 0.17 8.63 9.84
C VAL A 75 -0.05 7.55 10.89
N SER A 76 -0.96 6.62 10.62
CA SER A 76 -1.18 5.46 11.48
C SER A 76 -0.24 4.32 11.10
N VAL A 77 0.34 3.65 12.11
CA VAL A 77 1.21 2.49 11.91
C VAL A 77 0.82 1.40 12.91
N THR A 78 0.59 0.19 12.41
CA THR A 78 0.38 -1.02 13.22
C THR A 78 1.45 -2.03 12.86
N LEU A 79 2.11 -2.61 13.87
CA LEU A 79 3.14 -3.64 13.67
C LEU A 79 2.69 -4.96 14.28
N PHE A 80 2.79 -6.03 13.50
CA PHE A 80 2.39 -7.38 13.88
C PHE A 80 3.62 -8.28 14.00
N PRO A 81 3.83 -8.94 15.15
CA PRO A 81 4.64 -10.17 15.18
C PRO A 81 4.10 -11.16 14.13
N LEU A 82 4.97 -11.90 13.44
CA LEU A 82 4.55 -12.75 12.31
C LEU A 82 3.41 -13.74 12.66
N ALA A 83 3.42 -14.28 13.88
CA ALA A 83 2.40 -15.22 14.36
C ALA A 83 1.00 -14.56 14.55
N GLN A 84 0.94 -13.23 14.60
CA GLN A 84 -0.25 -12.42 14.84
C GLN A 84 -0.65 -11.59 13.61
N ALA A 85 0.16 -11.59 12.55
CA ALA A 85 -0.15 -10.87 11.33
C ALA A 85 -1.43 -11.44 10.69
N PRO A 86 -2.27 -10.61 10.06
CA PRO A 86 -3.43 -11.08 9.35
C PRO A 86 -3.00 -11.90 8.12
N HIS A 87 -3.44 -13.16 8.02
CA HIS A 87 -3.04 -14.10 6.97
C HIS A 87 -4.24 -14.55 6.14
N HIS A 88 -4.77 -13.69 5.28
CA HIS A 88 -5.84 -14.09 4.37
C HIS A 88 -5.66 -13.52 2.97
N ILE A 89 -5.82 -14.38 1.97
CA ILE A 89 -5.99 -13.96 0.57
C ILE A 89 -7.48 -13.68 0.41
N ALA A 90 -7.84 -12.43 0.17
CA ALA A 90 -9.22 -12.01 -0.03
C ALA A 90 -9.53 -11.82 -1.52
N ALA A 91 -10.78 -12.07 -1.90
CA ALA A 91 -11.33 -11.57 -3.15
C ALA A 91 -11.88 -10.14 -2.93
N LEU A 92 -11.85 -9.32 -3.98
CA LEU A 92 -12.56 -8.04 -3.96
C LEU A 92 -14.08 -8.31 -3.96
N PRO A 93 -14.88 -7.46 -3.29
CA PRO A 93 -16.34 -7.63 -3.27
C PRO A 93 -16.95 -7.33 -4.63
N GLY A 94 -18.20 -7.75 -4.84
CA GLY A 94 -18.97 -7.42 -6.04
C GLY A 94 -18.73 -8.36 -7.22
N GLU A 95 -19.15 -7.92 -8.40
CA GLU A 95 -19.04 -8.67 -9.65
C GLU A 95 -17.71 -8.38 -10.36
N CYS A 96 -17.02 -9.44 -10.78
CA CYS A 96 -15.84 -9.33 -11.62
C CYS A 96 -16.25 -9.09 -13.07
N ILE A 97 -15.75 -8.02 -13.68
CA ILE A 97 -16.10 -7.63 -15.05
C ILE A 97 -15.08 -8.08 -16.12
N ASP A 98 -14.13 -8.94 -15.74
CA ASP A 98 -12.98 -9.28 -16.59
C ASP A 98 -13.30 -10.29 -17.71
N GLU A 99 -14.29 -11.16 -17.50
CA GLU A 99 -14.62 -12.27 -18.41
C GLU A 99 -15.56 -11.81 -19.56
N GLN A 100 -15.07 -10.91 -20.40
CA GLN A 100 -15.79 -10.39 -21.57
C GLN A 100 -15.14 -10.84 -22.89
N ASP A 101 -15.95 -11.32 -23.82
CA ASP A 101 -15.52 -11.67 -25.18
C ASP A 101 -15.48 -10.41 -26.06
N ILE A 102 -14.43 -9.60 -25.88
CA ILE A 102 -14.21 -8.33 -26.59
C ILE A 102 -12.80 -8.26 -27.18
N GLU A 103 -12.66 -7.51 -28.28
CA GLU A 103 -11.36 -7.19 -28.86
C GLU A 103 -10.84 -5.86 -28.31
N VAL A 104 -9.55 -5.82 -27.97
CA VAL A 104 -8.84 -4.60 -27.57
C VAL A 104 -7.59 -4.48 -28.43
N ASP A 105 -7.56 -3.46 -29.29
CA ASP A 105 -6.48 -3.22 -30.25
C ASP A 105 -5.65 -1.96 -29.94
N CYS A 106 -6.10 -1.13 -28.99
CA CYS A 106 -5.42 0.07 -28.52
C CYS A 106 -5.19 0.01 -27.00
N TYR A 107 -3.95 0.31 -26.57
CA TYR A 107 -3.53 0.32 -25.16
C TYR A 107 -3.05 1.70 -24.70
N GLU A 108 -3.28 2.74 -25.49
CA GLU A 108 -3.05 4.11 -25.06
C GLU A 108 -4.12 4.51 -24.04
N PHE A 109 -3.74 5.35 -23.07
CA PHE A 109 -4.70 5.86 -22.09
C PHE A 109 -5.71 6.78 -22.78
N ASP A 110 -7.00 6.43 -22.69
CA ASP A 110 -8.10 7.27 -23.16
C ASP A 110 -9.23 7.34 -22.12
N ALA A 111 -9.37 8.52 -21.49
CA ALA A 111 -10.45 8.78 -20.54
C ALA A 111 -11.83 8.88 -21.21
N ASN A 112 -11.90 9.10 -22.53
CA ASN A 112 -13.15 9.22 -23.27
C ASN A 112 -13.89 7.88 -23.44
N LEU A 113 -13.23 6.74 -23.19
CA LEU A 113 -13.88 5.44 -23.14
C LEU A 113 -15.02 5.39 -22.11
N LEU A 114 -15.01 6.27 -21.10
CA LEU A 114 -16.08 6.39 -20.10
C LEU A 114 -17.24 7.32 -20.53
N GLN A 115 -17.18 7.93 -21.72
CA GLN A 115 -18.21 8.86 -22.17
C GLN A 115 -19.53 8.12 -22.41
N GLY A 116 -20.54 8.44 -21.59
CA GLY A 116 -21.86 7.80 -21.68
C GLY A 116 -21.87 6.33 -21.24
N ALA A 117 -20.84 5.87 -20.52
CA ALA A 117 -20.75 4.49 -20.05
C ALA A 117 -21.79 4.14 -18.97
N ALA A 118 -22.28 5.13 -18.22
CA ALA A 118 -23.36 4.95 -17.25
C ALA A 118 -24.73 5.00 -17.94
N GLY A 119 -25.61 4.04 -17.61
CA GLY A 119 -27.00 4.01 -18.08
C GLY A 119 -27.89 5.06 -17.43
N ASN A 120 -29.18 5.06 -17.79
CA ASN A 120 -30.17 6.00 -17.24
C ASN A 120 -30.79 5.54 -15.91
N ASP A 121 -30.70 4.24 -15.60
CA ASP A 121 -31.31 3.67 -14.40
C ASP A 121 -30.44 3.91 -13.17
N GLN A 122 -31.07 4.27 -12.06
CA GLN A 122 -30.39 4.39 -10.77
C GLN A 122 -30.22 3.00 -10.15
N VAL A 123 -28.97 2.59 -9.95
CA VAL A 123 -28.60 1.31 -9.33
C VAL A 123 -27.60 1.52 -8.19
N GLU A 124 -27.50 0.52 -7.32
CA GLU A 124 -26.41 0.38 -6.34
C GLU A 124 -25.72 -0.95 -6.63
N GLU A 125 -24.48 -0.87 -7.10
CA GLU A 125 -23.68 -2.03 -7.50
C GLU A 125 -22.25 -1.92 -7.00
N THR A 126 -21.55 -3.05 -6.95
CA THR A 126 -20.12 -3.11 -6.66
C THR A 126 -19.49 -3.98 -7.72
N LEU A 127 -18.51 -3.42 -8.45
CA LEU A 127 -17.78 -4.07 -9.53
C LEU A 127 -16.29 -4.06 -9.20
N HIS A 128 -15.56 -5.07 -9.69
CA HIS A 128 -14.10 -5.09 -9.60
C HIS A 128 -13.46 -5.68 -10.86
N SER A 129 -12.18 -5.40 -11.03
CA SER A 129 -11.33 -5.95 -12.08
C SER A 129 -9.95 -6.29 -11.51
N HIS A 130 -9.36 -7.38 -11.98
CA HIS A 130 -7.99 -7.79 -11.70
C HIS A 130 -7.00 -7.39 -12.80
N LEU A 131 -7.47 -6.72 -13.86
CA LEU A 131 -6.70 -6.41 -15.07
C LEU A 131 -6.00 -5.04 -15.03
N LEU A 132 -6.07 -4.31 -13.91
CA LEU A 132 -5.38 -3.04 -13.76
C LEU A 132 -3.86 -3.22 -13.83
N LYS A 133 -3.26 -2.63 -14.86
CA LYS A 133 -1.80 -2.54 -15.03
C LYS A 133 -1.42 -1.12 -15.41
N ALA A 134 -0.40 -0.60 -14.74
CA ALA A 134 0.25 0.66 -15.10
C ALA A 134 1.75 0.42 -15.35
N THR A 135 2.53 1.48 -15.52
CA THR A 135 3.99 1.41 -15.52
C THR A 135 4.50 2.41 -14.50
N CYS A 136 5.40 1.99 -13.62
CA CYS A 136 6.04 2.88 -12.66
C CYS A 136 6.86 3.94 -13.39
N LEU A 137 6.55 5.23 -13.18
CA LEU A 137 7.19 6.34 -13.88
C LEU A 137 8.71 6.46 -13.61
N VAL A 138 9.18 5.95 -12.47
CA VAL A 138 10.58 6.07 -12.05
C VAL A 138 11.44 4.93 -12.59
N THR A 139 10.92 3.70 -12.57
CA THR A 139 11.69 2.49 -12.93
C THR A 139 11.34 1.95 -14.31
N LEU A 140 10.23 2.40 -14.90
CA LEU A 140 9.64 1.89 -16.13
C LEU A 140 9.31 0.38 -16.06
N GLN A 141 9.11 -0.13 -14.85
CA GLN A 141 8.66 -1.50 -14.61
C GLN A 141 7.13 -1.54 -14.49
N PRO A 142 6.47 -2.65 -14.87
CA PRO A 142 5.06 -2.91 -14.58
C PRO A 142 4.71 -2.76 -13.10
#